data_AF-A0A139HFU1-F1
#
_entry.id   AF-A0A139HFU1-F1
#
_cell.length_a   1.000
_cell.length_b   1.000
_cell.length_c   1.000
_cell.angle_alpha   90.00
_cell.angle_beta   90.00
_cell.angle_gamma   90.00
#
_symmetry.space_group_name_H-M   'P 1'
#
loop_
_entity.id
_entity.type
_entity.pdbx_description
1 polymer ?
#
loop_
_entity_poly.entity_id
_entity_poly.type
_entity_poly.pdbx_seq_one_letter_code
_entity_poly.pdbx_strand_id
1 'polypeptide(L)'
;MAAAQAPHQPPPPPSVFAPTTVIVTLMTPSSSSLAKLTFSDGYEYVFMRHHLLHRAVAYRDHDMRSPNQLLAITGDAEIKTKLAAQWIDDIEAYTAGGWNFWYSKILATQRYQAWRVDELGLFEAPNDLLLSGAQPTAREKSTTLEALVGAVAVDCQFHHPTIERVMRALGIFWPYKAEEKAALRQIFNR
;
A
#
# COMPACT_ATOMS: atom_id res chain seq x y z
N MET A 1 -12.58 29.63 33.11
CA MET A 1 -12.37 29.33 31.68
C MET A 1 -11.95 27.87 31.58
N ALA A 2 -12.79 27.00 31.03
CA ALA A 2 -12.52 25.57 30.92
C ALA A 2 -11.75 25.30 29.62
N ALA A 3 -10.57 24.67 29.72
CA ALA A 3 -9.79 24.24 28.58
C ALA A 3 -10.47 23.04 27.92
N ALA A 4 -10.73 23.14 26.61
CA ALA A 4 -11.22 22.04 25.81
C ALA A 4 -10.16 20.94 25.74
N GLN A 5 -10.47 19.76 26.29
CA GLN A 5 -9.65 18.57 26.09
C GLN A 5 -9.70 18.17 24.61
N ALA A 6 -8.52 18.07 23.99
CA ALA A 6 -8.39 17.52 22.66
C ALA A 6 -8.97 16.08 22.64
N PRO A 7 -9.69 15.67 21.58
CA PRO A 7 -10.24 14.33 21.51
C PRO A 7 -9.09 13.31 21.56
N HIS A 8 -9.09 12.48 22.61
CA HIS A 8 -8.19 11.34 22.73
C HIS A 8 -8.42 10.42 21.52
N GLN A 9 -7.45 10.38 20.60
CA GLN A 9 -7.41 9.32 19.59
C GLN A 9 -7.32 7.98 20.32
N PRO A 10 -8.17 6.99 19.99
CA PRO A 10 -8.06 5.66 20.57
C PRO A 10 -6.68 5.07 20.24
N PRO A 11 -6.09 4.29 21.18
CA PRO A 11 -4.81 3.65 20.95
C PRO A 11 -4.88 2.77 19.69
N PRO A 12 -3.79 2.69 18.91
CA PRO A 12 -3.77 1.84 17.73
C PRO A 12 -4.06 0.39 18.17
N PRO A 13 -4.90 -0.33 17.42
CA PRO A 13 -5.16 -1.74 17.65
C PRO A 13 -3.84 -2.52 17.56
N PRO A 14 -3.68 -3.62 18.32
CA PRO A 14 -2.48 -4.44 18.27
C PRO A 14 -2.22 -4.92 16.82
N SER A 15 -0.96 -4.90 16.39
CA SER A 15 -0.59 -5.30 15.03
C SER A 15 -0.87 -6.79 14.83
N VAL A 16 -1.92 -7.09 14.06
CA VAL A 16 -2.38 -8.47 13.76
C VAL A 16 -1.65 -9.04 12.55
N PHE A 17 -0.97 -8.20 11.79
CA PHE A 17 -0.10 -8.62 10.70
C PHE A 17 1.29 -8.89 11.25
N ALA A 18 1.98 -9.89 10.71
CA ALA A 18 3.42 -9.99 10.94
C ALA A 18 4.05 -8.64 10.54
N PRO A 19 4.96 -8.07 11.36
CA PRO A 19 5.57 -6.78 11.06
C PRO A 19 6.22 -6.87 9.69
N THR A 20 5.60 -6.20 8.72
CA THR A 20 6.10 -6.15 7.35
C THR A 20 6.65 -4.77 7.14
N THR A 21 7.97 -4.65 7.14
CA THR A 21 8.64 -3.42 6.75
C THR A 21 9.01 -3.53 5.30
N VAL A 22 8.83 -2.44 4.55
CA VAL A 22 9.25 -2.35 3.16
C VAL A 22 10.39 -1.36 3.07
N ILE A 23 11.56 -1.84 2.68
CA ILE A 23 12.71 -1.00 2.39
C ILE A 23 12.70 -0.71 0.89
N VAL A 24 12.46 0.55 0.56
CA VAL A 24 12.61 1.08 -0.81
C VAL A 24 14.07 1.46 -1.02
N THR A 25 14.74 0.77 -1.95
CA THR A 25 16.14 1.06 -2.31
C THR A 25 16.19 1.73 -3.68
N LEU A 26 16.79 2.93 -3.74
CA LEU A 26 17.04 3.69 -4.97
C LEU A 26 18.48 4.20 -4.97
N MET A 27 19.30 3.81 -5.94
CA MET A 27 20.72 4.24 -6.03
C MET A 27 21.05 4.94 -7.36
N THR A 28 21.69 6.12 -7.33
CA THR A 28 22.32 6.80 -8.50
C THR A 28 23.46 7.78 -8.13
N PRO A 29 24.65 7.76 -8.79
CA PRO A 29 25.39 6.58 -9.25
C PRO A 29 26.91 6.55 -8.91
N SER A 30 27.49 5.34 -9.00
CA SER A 30 28.86 5.15 -9.56
C SER A 30 29.03 3.95 -10.52
N SER A 31 28.09 3.00 -10.66
CA SER A 31 28.17 1.98 -11.75
C SER A 31 26.89 1.20 -12.11
N SER A 32 25.82 1.20 -11.31
CA SER A 32 24.50 0.69 -11.72
C SER A 32 23.39 1.46 -11.02
N SER A 33 22.30 1.78 -11.72
CA SER A 33 21.05 2.17 -11.03
C SER A 33 20.43 0.89 -10.49
N LEU A 34 20.12 0.83 -9.20
CA LEU A 34 19.36 -0.26 -8.60
C LEU A 34 18.07 0.34 -8.04
N ALA A 35 16.93 -0.21 -8.44
CA ALA A 35 15.63 0.10 -7.85
C ALA A 35 14.96 -1.21 -7.42
N LYS A 36 14.76 -1.37 -6.12
CA LYS A 36 14.14 -2.59 -5.56
C LYS A 36 13.25 -2.31 -4.36
N LEU A 37 12.25 -3.18 -4.17
CA LEU A 37 11.51 -3.34 -2.92
C LEU A 37 12.10 -4.53 -2.17
N THR A 38 12.44 -4.35 -0.90
CA THR A 38 12.87 -5.43 -0.01
C THR A 38 11.86 -5.55 1.12
N PHE A 39 11.32 -6.74 1.31
CA PHE A 39 10.28 -7.03 2.30
C PHE A 39 10.90 -7.78 3.50
N SER A 40 10.28 -7.65 4.68
CA SER A 40 10.83 -8.27 5.91
C SER A 40 10.84 -9.80 5.90
N ASP A 41 10.07 -10.44 5.01
CA ASP A 41 10.10 -11.90 4.78
C ASP A 41 11.28 -12.35 3.91
N GLY A 42 12.15 -11.42 3.50
CA GLY A 42 13.30 -11.67 2.64
C GLY A 42 12.96 -11.70 1.15
N TYR A 43 11.71 -11.47 0.75
CA TYR A 43 11.37 -11.30 -0.65
C TYR A 43 11.95 -9.99 -1.18
N GLU A 44 12.44 -10.03 -2.42
CA GLU A 44 12.92 -8.86 -3.13
C GLU A 44 12.24 -8.77 -4.50
N TYR A 45 11.78 -7.57 -4.86
CA TYR A 45 11.34 -7.26 -6.21
C TYR A 45 12.30 -6.23 -6.82
N VAL A 46 13.08 -6.65 -7.81
CA VAL A 46 14.01 -5.80 -8.55
C VAL A 46 13.33 -5.29 -9.81
N PHE A 47 13.26 -3.98 -9.98
CA PHE A 47 12.66 -3.38 -11.16
C PHE A 47 13.59 -3.51 -12.36
N MET A 48 13.08 -3.95 -13.51
CA MET A 48 13.81 -3.87 -14.77
C MET A 48 13.84 -2.43 -15.29
N ARG A 49 12.74 -1.70 -15.08
CA ARG A 49 12.60 -0.27 -15.40
C ARG A 49 12.65 0.55 -14.11
N HIS A 50 13.87 0.86 -13.66
CA HIS A 50 14.10 1.57 -12.39
C HIS A 50 13.28 2.85 -12.21
N HIS A 51 13.04 3.61 -13.29
CA HIS A 51 12.25 4.84 -13.26
C HIS A 51 10.81 4.64 -12.76
N LEU A 52 10.25 3.44 -12.86
CA LEU A 52 8.90 3.15 -12.39
C LEU A 52 8.81 3.23 -10.86
N LEU A 53 9.82 2.71 -10.14
CA LEU A 53 9.85 2.82 -8.68
C LEU A 53 10.02 4.28 -8.24
N HIS A 54 10.97 5.01 -8.85
CA HIS A 54 11.14 6.44 -8.60
C HIS A 54 9.84 7.23 -8.81
N ARG A 55 9.13 6.95 -9.91
CA ARG A 55 7.86 7.62 -10.21
C ARG A 55 6.77 7.24 -9.24
N ALA A 56 6.71 5.98 -8.78
CA ALA A 56 5.67 5.52 -7.86
C ALA A 56 5.73 6.22 -6.50
N VAL A 57 6.93 6.41 -5.97
CA VAL A 57 7.16 7.01 -4.64
C VAL A 57 7.21 8.53 -4.65
N ALA A 58 7.27 9.16 -5.83
CA ALA A 58 7.15 10.60 -5.99
C ALA A 58 5.67 11.03 -5.86
N TYR A 59 5.23 11.41 -4.66
CA TYR A 59 3.83 11.78 -4.39
C TYR A 59 3.55 13.28 -4.59
N ARG A 60 4.59 14.13 -4.60
CA ARG A 60 4.54 15.55 -4.94
C ARG A 60 5.77 15.92 -5.76
N ASP A 61 5.59 16.70 -6.81
CA ASP A 61 6.67 17.48 -7.41
C ASP A 61 6.66 18.94 -6.90
N HIS A 62 7.58 19.77 -7.42
CA HIS A 62 7.69 21.18 -7.04
C HIS A 62 6.42 22.01 -7.34
N ASP A 63 5.57 21.54 -8.27
CA ASP A 63 4.32 22.19 -8.68
C ASP A 63 3.08 21.55 -8.01
N MET A 64 3.28 20.74 -6.97
CA MET A 64 2.21 20.02 -6.24
C MET A 64 1.40 19.05 -7.12
N ARG A 65 1.92 18.65 -8.28
CA ARG A 65 1.31 17.57 -9.08
C ARG A 65 1.72 16.23 -8.49
N SER A 66 0.88 15.22 -8.66
CA SER A 66 1.15 13.85 -8.23
C SER A 66 1.69 13.03 -9.42
N PRO A 67 3.02 12.96 -9.63
CA PRO A 67 3.58 12.30 -10.82
C PRO A 67 3.34 10.79 -10.81
N ASN A 68 3.05 10.22 -9.63
CA ASN A 68 2.68 8.81 -9.44
C ASN A 68 1.25 8.47 -9.86
N GLN A 69 0.38 9.45 -10.16
CA GLN A 69 -1.05 9.22 -10.28
C GLN A 69 -1.45 8.32 -11.45
N LEU A 70 -0.72 8.33 -12.56
CA LEU A 70 -0.98 7.39 -13.66
C LEU A 70 -0.68 5.94 -13.25
N LEU A 71 0.38 5.72 -12.47
CA LEU A 71 0.68 4.39 -11.92
C LEU A 71 -0.35 3.99 -10.88
N ALA A 72 -0.84 4.94 -10.06
CA ALA A 72 -1.89 4.68 -9.09
C ALA A 72 -3.19 4.19 -9.74
N ILE A 73 -3.61 4.79 -10.87
CA ILE A 73 -4.78 4.32 -11.63
C ILE A 73 -4.62 2.86 -12.07
N THR A 74 -3.43 2.48 -12.56
CA THR A 74 -3.14 1.08 -12.91
C THR A 74 -3.15 0.18 -11.68
N GLY A 75 -2.56 0.62 -10.58
CA GLY A 75 -2.51 -0.12 -9.33
C GLY A 75 -3.87 -0.38 -8.71
N ASP A 76 -4.74 0.64 -8.63
CA ASP A 76 -6.12 0.50 -8.15
C ASP A 76 -6.88 -0.57 -8.94
N ALA A 77 -6.76 -0.56 -10.28
CA ALA A 77 -7.38 -1.56 -11.14
C ALA A 77 -6.88 -2.98 -10.85
N GLU A 78 -5.56 -3.15 -10.66
CA GLU A 78 -4.97 -4.45 -10.30
C GLU A 78 -5.41 -4.92 -8.91
N ILE A 79 -5.37 -4.04 -7.91
CA ILE A 79 -5.80 -4.35 -6.54
C ILE A 79 -7.25 -4.83 -6.56
N LYS A 80 -8.14 -4.07 -7.21
CA LYS A 80 -9.55 -4.43 -7.34
C LYS A 80 -9.74 -5.79 -8.00
N THR A 81 -9.06 -6.01 -9.13
CA THR A 81 -9.19 -7.24 -9.91
C THR A 81 -8.74 -8.46 -9.10
N LYS A 82 -7.61 -8.35 -8.40
CA LYS A 82 -7.07 -9.45 -7.61
C LYS A 82 -7.89 -9.75 -6.37
N LEU A 83 -8.37 -8.73 -5.66
CA LEU A 83 -9.28 -8.93 -4.54
C LEU A 83 -10.61 -9.54 -4.99
N ALA A 84 -11.14 -9.14 -6.15
CA ALA A 84 -12.37 -9.71 -6.70
C ALA A 84 -12.19 -11.18 -7.10
N ALA A 85 -11.08 -11.54 -7.73
CA ALA A 85 -10.75 -12.93 -8.03
C ALA A 85 -10.67 -13.77 -6.74
N GLN A 86 -9.97 -13.26 -5.72
CA GLN A 86 -9.85 -13.97 -4.45
C GLN A 86 -11.18 -14.12 -3.71
N TRP A 87 -12.08 -13.14 -3.83
CA TRP A 87 -13.42 -13.22 -3.25
C TRP A 87 -14.25 -14.35 -3.87
N ILE A 88 -14.11 -14.59 -5.17
CA ILE A 88 -14.79 -15.69 -5.86
C ILE A 88 -14.32 -17.04 -5.30
N ASP A 89 -13.05 -17.14 -4.96
CA ASP A 89 -12.46 -18.37 -4.42
C ASP A 89 -12.74 -18.56 -2.91
N ASP A 90 -13.24 -17.54 -2.20
CA ASP A 90 -13.61 -17.61 -0.77
C ASP A 90 -15.03 -18.19 -0.60
N ILE A 91 -15.12 -19.53 -0.60
CA ILE A 91 -16.36 -20.32 -0.56
C ILE A 91 -17.26 -19.95 0.63
N GLU A 92 -16.70 -19.53 1.76
CA GLU A 92 -17.45 -19.25 2.98
C GLU A 92 -18.18 -17.91 2.97
N ALA A 93 -17.86 -17.02 2.02
CA ALA A 93 -18.32 -15.63 2.06
C ALA A 93 -18.97 -15.13 0.76
N TYR A 94 -18.99 -15.94 -0.30
CA TYR A 94 -19.36 -15.59 -1.69
C TYR A 94 -20.75 -14.94 -1.87
N THR A 95 -20.85 -13.65 -1.54
CA THR A 95 -22.05 -12.82 -1.69
C THR A 95 -21.69 -11.42 -2.16
N ALA A 96 -22.55 -10.79 -2.97
CA ALA A 96 -22.33 -9.39 -3.34
C ALA A 96 -22.31 -8.44 -2.12
N GLY A 97 -23.08 -8.76 -1.08
CA GLY A 97 -23.11 -8.01 0.18
C GLY A 97 -21.78 -8.08 0.95
N GLY A 98 -21.20 -9.28 1.05
CA GLY A 98 -19.90 -9.49 1.68
C GLY A 98 -18.76 -8.77 0.93
N TRP A 99 -18.78 -8.80 -0.41
CA TRP A 99 -17.84 -8.05 -1.23
C TRP A 99 -17.90 -6.55 -0.95
N ASN A 100 -19.10 -5.96 -1.02
CA ASN A 100 -19.28 -4.53 -0.78
C ASN A 100 -18.86 -4.12 0.63
N PHE A 101 -19.03 -5.01 1.61
CA PHE A 101 -18.53 -4.78 2.95
C PHE A 101 -17.00 -4.80 2.99
N TRP A 102 -16.36 -5.88 2.56
CA TRP A 102 -14.91 -6.05 2.69
C TRP A 102 -14.12 -5.11 1.77
N TYR A 103 -14.47 -5.09 0.49
CA TYR A 103 -13.77 -4.26 -0.47
C TYR A 103 -14.07 -2.78 -0.21
N SER A 104 -15.32 -2.36 -0.33
CA SER A 104 -15.65 -0.93 -0.36
C SER A 104 -15.56 -0.22 0.99
N LYS A 105 -15.77 -0.92 2.13
CA LYS A 105 -15.72 -0.30 3.46
C LYS A 105 -14.42 -0.49 4.21
N ILE A 106 -13.57 -1.44 3.80
CA ILE A 106 -12.32 -1.72 4.49
C ILE A 106 -11.15 -1.56 3.50
N LEU A 107 -10.99 -2.49 2.57
CA LEU A 107 -9.75 -2.64 1.80
C LEU A 107 -9.51 -1.52 0.76
N ALA A 108 -10.58 -1.02 0.12
CA ALA A 108 -10.51 0.05 -0.87
C ALA A 108 -10.57 1.46 -0.26
N THR A 109 -10.52 1.58 1.07
CA THR A 109 -10.57 2.89 1.72
C THR A 109 -9.20 3.53 1.77
N GLN A 110 -9.15 4.84 1.51
CA GLN A 110 -7.93 5.65 1.70
C GLN A 110 -7.39 5.49 3.12
N ARG A 111 -8.28 5.35 4.12
CA ARG A 111 -7.90 5.16 5.53
C ARG A 111 -7.11 3.87 5.73
N TYR A 112 -7.59 2.74 5.18
CA TYR A 112 -6.89 1.46 5.28
C TYR A 112 -5.54 1.49 4.58
N GLN A 113 -5.50 1.96 3.33
CA GLN A 113 -4.27 2.00 2.56
C GLN A 113 -3.23 2.97 3.18
N ALA A 114 -3.66 4.14 3.66
CA ALA A 114 -2.78 5.08 4.34
C ALA A 114 -2.22 4.51 5.65
N TRP A 115 -3.07 3.86 6.45
CA TRP A 115 -2.63 3.14 7.65
C TRP A 115 -1.60 2.06 7.31
N ARG A 116 -1.82 1.31 6.21
CA ARG A 116 -0.87 0.27 5.82
C ARG A 116 0.48 0.84 5.42
N VAL A 117 0.50 1.97 4.72
CA VAL A 117 1.75 2.68 4.38
C VAL A 117 2.54 3.08 5.62
N ASP A 118 1.84 3.49 6.69
CA ASP A 118 2.46 3.83 7.97
C ASP A 118 3.09 2.60 8.62
N GLU A 119 2.37 1.48 8.67
CA GLU A 119 2.92 0.20 9.18
C GLU A 119 4.12 -0.30 8.37
N LEU A 120 4.17 -0.01 7.07
CA LEU A 120 5.28 -0.41 6.19
C LEU A 120 6.53 0.47 6.38
N GLY A 121 6.41 1.62 7.05
CA GLY A 121 7.50 2.59 7.22
C GLY A 121 7.94 3.24 5.89
N LEU A 122 7.07 3.26 4.87
CA LEU A 122 7.44 3.65 3.49
C LEU A 122 8.02 5.06 3.40
N PHE A 123 7.54 5.97 4.25
CA PHE A 123 7.94 7.37 4.32
C PHE A 123 8.84 7.70 5.53
N GLU A 124 9.15 6.70 6.37
CA GLU A 124 10.01 6.85 7.55
C GLU A 124 11.48 6.54 7.25
N ALA A 125 11.76 5.89 6.12
CA ALA A 125 13.12 5.68 5.65
C ALA A 125 13.80 7.04 5.37
N PRO A 126 15.12 7.18 5.61
CA PRO A 126 15.94 8.38 5.32
C PRO A 126 16.17 8.55 3.82
N ASN A 127 15.13 8.29 3.04
CA ASN A 127 15.13 8.37 1.60
C ASN A 127 14.83 9.82 1.21
N ASP A 128 15.69 10.41 0.37
CA ASP A 128 15.51 11.70 -0.33
C ASP A 128 14.27 11.73 -1.27
N LEU A 129 13.32 10.82 -1.05
CA LEU A 129 12.07 10.67 -1.80
C LEU A 129 11.04 11.73 -1.45
N LEU A 130 11.21 12.41 -0.32
CA LEU A 130 10.37 13.52 0.08
C LEU A 130 10.79 14.78 -0.69
N LEU A 131 10.37 14.89 -1.96
CA LEU A 131 10.63 16.09 -2.80
C LEU A 131 10.12 17.40 -2.17
N SER A 132 9.19 17.34 -1.21
CA SER A 132 8.58 18.52 -0.58
C SER A 132 8.92 18.73 0.91
N GLY A 133 9.65 17.82 1.56
CA GLY A 133 9.91 17.87 3.02
C GLY A 133 8.68 17.85 3.94
N ALA A 134 7.46 17.91 3.37
CA ALA A 134 6.20 17.89 4.09
C ALA A 134 5.69 16.46 4.27
N GLN A 135 5.10 16.20 5.44
CA GLN A 135 4.48 14.92 5.76
C GLN A 135 3.35 14.60 4.76
N PRO A 136 3.32 13.39 4.17
CA PRO A 136 2.28 13.01 3.21
C PRO A 136 0.91 12.90 3.88
N THR A 137 -0.11 13.40 3.20
CA THR A 137 -1.52 13.24 3.58
C THR A 137 -1.98 11.79 3.39
N ALA A 138 -3.09 11.40 4.02
CA ALA A 138 -3.66 10.06 3.85
C ALA A 138 -3.93 9.71 2.38
N ARG A 139 -4.38 10.70 1.59
CA ARG A 139 -4.58 10.52 0.14
C ARG A 139 -3.26 10.23 -0.57
N GLU A 140 -2.19 10.97 -0.28
CA GLU A 140 -0.89 10.75 -0.91
C GLU A 140 -0.27 9.41 -0.54
N LYS A 141 -0.45 8.96 0.71
CA LYS A 141 -0.06 7.63 1.15
C LYS A 141 -0.79 6.55 0.35
N SER A 142 -2.12 6.62 0.30
CA SER A 142 -2.98 5.72 -0.48
C SER A 142 -2.59 5.68 -1.97
N THR A 143 -2.49 6.85 -2.62
CA THR A 143 -2.05 6.95 -4.02
C THR A 143 -0.66 6.34 -4.26
N THR A 144 0.27 6.51 -3.31
CA THR A 144 1.63 5.96 -3.43
C THR A 144 1.62 4.45 -3.35
N LEU A 145 0.80 3.87 -2.47
CA LEU A 145 0.65 2.43 -2.34
C LEU A 145 0.07 1.82 -3.62
N GLU A 146 -0.96 2.43 -4.18
CA GLU A 146 -1.52 2.06 -5.48
C GLU A 146 -0.46 2.19 -6.58
N ALA A 147 0.28 3.30 -6.61
CA ALA A 147 1.32 3.52 -7.60
C ALA A 147 2.46 2.50 -7.54
N LEU A 148 2.80 1.99 -6.36
CA LEU A 148 3.77 0.89 -6.22
C LEU A 148 3.26 -0.40 -6.87
N VAL A 149 1.99 -0.75 -6.65
CA VAL A 149 1.38 -1.91 -7.31
C VAL A 149 1.35 -1.70 -8.82
N GLY A 150 0.95 -0.51 -9.28
CA GLY A 150 0.93 -0.17 -10.71
C GLY A 150 2.31 -0.20 -11.35
N ALA A 151 3.35 0.26 -10.64
CA ALA A 151 4.73 0.19 -11.09
C ALA A 151 5.19 -1.27 -11.26
N VAL A 152 4.91 -2.14 -10.30
CA VAL A 152 5.21 -3.57 -10.40
C VAL A 152 4.43 -4.20 -11.55
N ALA A 153 3.13 -3.95 -11.65
CA ALA A 153 2.28 -4.51 -12.70
C ALA A 153 2.79 -4.14 -14.10
N VAL A 154 3.11 -2.86 -14.30
CA VAL A 154 3.70 -2.40 -15.55
C VAL A 154 5.06 -3.08 -15.75
N ASP A 155 5.95 -3.07 -14.75
CA ASP A 155 7.31 -3.57 -14.83
C ASP A 155 7.39 -5.06 -15.22
N CYS A 156 6.59 -5.90 -14.56
CA CYS A 156 6.49 -7.33 -14.82
C CYS A 156 5.52 -7.70 -15.95
N GLN A 157 5.08 -6.73 -16.76
CA GLN A 157 4.17 -6.93 -17.91
C GLN A 157 2.89 -7.69 -17.53
N PHE A 158 2.27 -7.28 -16.42
CA PHE A 158 1.02 -7.86 -15.91
C PHE A 158 1.12 -9.35 -15.52
N HIS A 159 2.33 -9.85 -15.23
CA HIS A 159 2.52 -11.20 -14.70
C HIS A 159 1.85 -11.36 -13.31
N HIS A 160 0.65 -11.92 -13.31
CA HIS A 160 -0.24 -11.95 -12.15
C HIS A 160 0.35 -12.57 -10.87
N PRO A 161 1.08 -13.70 -10.90
CA PRO A 161 1.69 -14.27 -9.69
C PRO A 161 2.68 -13.32 -9.00
N THR A 162 3.40 -12.52 -9.79
CA THR A 162 4.37 -11.53 -9.26
C THR A 162 3.65 -10.39 -8.57
N ILE A 163 2.61 -9.84 -9.20
CA ILE A 163 1.79 -8.74 -8.66
C ILE A 163 1.16 -9.18 -7.34
N GLU A 164 0.54 -10.35 -7.33
CA GLU A 164 -0.09 -10.90 -6.14
C GLU A 164 0.92 -11.10 -5.00
N ARG A 165 2.10 -11.64 -5.29
CA ARG A 165 3.16 -11.82 -4.29
C ARG A 165 3.56 -10.47 -3.67
N VAL A 166 3.72 -9.43 -4.48
CA VAL A 166 3.99 -8.08 -3.98
C VAL A 166 2.83 -7.53 -3.16
N MET A 167 1.58 -7.66 -3.61
CA MET A 167 0.41 -7.19 -2.87
C MET A 167 0.26 -7.87 -1.50
N ARG A 168 0.56 -9.18 -1.42
CA ARG A 168 0.59 -9.93 -0.16
C ARG A 168 1.66 -9.39 0.77
N ALA A 169 2.88 -9.19 0.26
CA ALA A 169 3.98 -8.63 1.04
C ALA A 169 3.70 -7.17 1.47
N LEU A 170 2.98 -6.38 0.66
CA LEU A 170 2.49 -5.06 1.05
C LEU A 170 1.33 -5.12 2.05
N GLY A 171 0.76 -6.29 2.34
CA GLY A 171 -0.38 -6.45 3.25
C GLY A 171 -1.68 -5.79 2.76
N ILE A 172 -1.82 -5.63 1.44
CA ILE A 172 -3.04 -5.09 0.80
C ILE A 172 -3.82 -6.17 0.05
N PHE A 173 -3.46 -7.43 0.25
CA PHE A 173 -4.19 -8.57 -0.27
C PHE A 173 -5.32 -8.99 0.68
N TRP A 174 -6.20 -9.85 0.19
CA TRP A 174 -7.29 -10.45 0.96
C TRP A 174 -6.77 -11.07 2.28
N PRO A 175 -7.37 -10.77 3.44
CA PRO A 175 -7.00 -11.42 4.70
C PRO A 175 -7.43 -12.89 4.67
N TYR A 176 -6.49 -13.80 4.87
CA TYR A 176 -6.76 -15.24 4.81
C TYR A 176 -7.22 -15.80 6.14
N LYS A 177 -6.76 -15.20 7.25
CA LYS A 177 -7.04 -15.74 8.58
C LYS A 177 -8.28 -15.09 9.17
N ALA A 178 -9.09 -15.90 9.87
CA ALA A 178 -10.27 -15.40 10.58
C ALA A 178 -9.90 -14.31 11.61
N GLU A 179 -8.72 -14.40 12.21
CA GLU A 179 -8.18 -13.42 13.16
C GLU A 179 -7.86 -12.07 12.49
N GLU A 180 -7.26 -12.08 11.30
CA GLU A 180 -7.01 -10.87 10.49
C GLU A 180 -8.33 -10.21 10.10
N LYS A 181 -9.30 -11.01 9.67
CA LYS A 181 -10.66 -10.54 9.37
C LYS A 181 -11.31 -9.92 10.62
N ALA A 182 -11.24 -10.57 11.78
CA ALA A 182 -11.82 -10.07 13.03
C ALA A 182 -11.18 -8.76 13.47
N ALA A 183 -9.86 -8.66 13.38
CA ALA A 183 -9.11 -7.46 13.71
C ALA A 183 -9.53 -6.29 12.82
N LEU A 184 -9.47 -6.43 11.49
CA LEU A 184 -9.84 -5.38 10.54
C LEU A 184 -11.26 -4.85 10.77
N ARG A 185 -12.22 -5.73 11.10
CA ARG A 185 -13.57 -5.31 11.48
C ARG A 185 -13.58 -4.40 12.70
N GLN A 186 -12.80 -4.69 13.74
CA GLN A 186 -12.72 -3.84 14.93
C GLN A 186 -12.09 -2.47 14.65
N ILE A 187 -11.10 -2.41 13.76
CA ILE A 187 -10.39 -1.17 13.41
C ILE A 187 -11.29 -0.22 12.60
N PHE A 188 -12.05 -0.77 11.63
CA PHE A 188 -12.71 0.02 10.59
C PHE A 188 -14.25 0.08 10.68
N ASN A 189 -14.90 -0.68 11.59
CA ASN A 189 -16.35 -0.56 11.86
C ASN A 189 -16.71 0.25 13.12
N ARG A 190 -15.75 0.95 13.74
CA ARG A 190 -16.07 1.98 14.76
C ARG A 190 -16.31 3.31 14.07
#